data_AF-A0A654DLQ5-F1
#
_entry.id   AF-A0A654DLQ5-F1
#
_cell.length_a   1.000
_cell.length_b   1.000
_cell.length_c   1.000
_cell.angle_alpha   90.00
_cell.angle_beta   90.00
_cell.angle_gamma   90.00
#
_symmetry.space_group_name_H-M   'P 1'
#
loop_
_entity.id
_entity.type
_entity.pdbx_description
1 polymer ?
#
loop_
_entity_poly.entity_id
_entity_poly.type
_entity_poly.pdbx_seq_one_letter_code
_entity_poly.pdbx_strand_id
1 'polypeptide(L)'
;MAEIDPYVRTLFIQSYGKLGIAETPLRRSELVSVIVERVKSLLSDVGFADVTEAPPLAELIADELIAAKVIYREAVQFAGEYLTFRAQAYQEYRNKVLVQDPIYNAGQRIGARFFPDVFTGYISSVLEGQDEIPLMGLAPASGRIVTFSDNQMSELDKQTSEVIDAVAAQNQIGGVAGLRELILGQLKAGRELIRAGSFRVYFLQLTLIQSLQYLVARYEKEVVGGLAAALIAALMKQIGIDA
;
A
#
# COMPACT_ATOMS: atom_id res chain seq x y z
N MET A 1 6.96 12.39 12.41
CA MET A 1 5.92 12.65 11.41
C MET A 1 6.57 12.70 10.05
N ALA A 2 6.03 11.96 9.10
CA ALA A 2 6.49 11.96 7.72
C ALA A 2 6.03 13.26 7.02
N GLU A 3 6.76 13.71 6.00
CA GLU A 3 6.41 14.91 5.24
C GLU A 3 5.06 14.80 4.52
N ILE A 4 4.59 13.57 4.29
CA ILE A 4 3.31 13.27 3.65
C ILE A 4 2.12 13.34 4.61
N ASP A 5 2.34 13.31 5.93
CA ASP A 5 1.30 13.26 6.95
C ASP A 5 0.28 14.42 6.85
N PRO A 6 0.68 15.68 6.60
CA PRO A 6 -0.27 16.78 6.39
C PRO A 6 -1.23 16.53 5.22
N TYR A 7 -0.75 15.93 4.12
CA TYR A 7 -1.59 15.62 2.96
C TYR A 7 -2.59 14.51 3.25
N VAL A 8 -2.15 13.44 3.94
CA VAL A 8 -3.03 12.35 4.36
C VAL A 8 -4.08 12.86 5.34
N ARG A 9 -3.68 13.71 6.30
CA ARG A 9 -4.60 14.37 7.24
C ARG A 9 -5.65 15.22 6.53
N THR A 10 -5.25 16.08 5.60
CA THR A 10 -6.18 16.94 4.86
C THR A 10 -7.15 16.09 4.03
N LEU A 11 -6.64 15.07 3.34
CA LEU A 11 -7.47 14.13 2.58
C LEU A 11 -8.45 13.40 3.48
N PHE A 12 -8.04 12.98 4.68
CA PHE A 12 -8.89 12.33 5.67
C PHE A 12 -10.06 13.23 6.09
N ILE A 13 -9.79 14.48 6.47
CA ILE A 13 -10.82 15.44 6.87
C ILE A 13 -11.75 15.75 5.69
N GLN A 14 -11.22 15.83 4.47
CA GLN A 14 -12.01 16.03 3.26
C GLN A 14 -12.94 14.85 2.98
N SER A 15 -12.43 13.62 2.99
CA SER A 15 -13.17 12.43 2.55
C SER A 15 -14.25 11.99 3.53
N TYR A 16 -14.00 12.14 4.83
CA TYR A 16 -14.97 11.71 5.84
C TYR A 16 -15.85 12.86 6.30
N GLY A 17 -16.98 13.05 5.59
CA GLY A 17 -18.06 13.89 6.10
C GLY A 17 -18.59 13.40 7.45
N LYS A 18 -18.51 12.09 7.74
CA LYS A 18 -18.78 11.50 9.06
C LYS A 18 -17.66 10.50 9.37
N LEU A 19 -17.06 10.59 10.57
CA LEU A 19 -15.97 9.68 10.96
C LEU A 19 -16.44 8.25 11.28
N GLY A 20 -17.75 8.07 11.54
CA GLY A 20 -18.30 6.80 11.98
C GLY A 20 -17.82 6.38 13.37
N ILE A 21 -17.37 7.33 14.18
CA ILE A 21 -17.10 7.14 15.61
C ILE A 21 -18.44 7.21 16.35
N ALA A 22 -18.69 6.26 17.24
CA ALA A 22 -19.91 6.26 18.06
C ALA A 22 -19.94 7.45 19.02
N GLU A 23 -21.14 7.99 19.29
CA GLU A 23 -21.33 9.05 20.30
C GLU A 23 -21.38 8.52 21.74
N THR A 24 -21.21 7.20 21.93
CA THR A 24 -21.02 6.60 23.25
C THR A 24 -19.60 6.85 23.76
N PRO A 25 -19.37 6.93 25.08
CA PRO A 25 -18.03 7.10 25.63
C PRO A 25 -17.10 5.95 25.22
N LEU A 26 -15.90 6.29 24.72
CA LEU A 26 -14.87 5.35 24.29
C LEU A 26 -13.56 5.56 25.06
N ARG A 27 -12.73 4.52 25.16
CA ARG A 27 -11.33 4.66 25.55
C ARG A 27 -10.52 5.30 24.43
N ARG A 28 -9.37 5.90 24.78
CA ARG A 28 -8.43 6.45 23.79
C ARG A 28 -7.98 5.40 22.77
N SER A 29 -7.63 4.19 23.22
CA SER A 29 -7.23 3.10 22.32
C SER A 29 -8.32 2.71 21.33
N GLU A 30 -9.59 2.70 21.76
CA GLU A 30 -10.74 2.40 20.89
C GLU A 30 -10.95 3.51 19.85
N LEU A 31 -10.92 4.78 20.28
CA LEU A 31 -10.99 5.94 19.40
C LEU A 31 -9.89 5.91 18.33
N VAL A 32 -8.63 5.73 18.76
CA VAL A 32 -7.47 5.71 17.87
C VAL A 32 -7.58 4.53 16.90
N SER A 33 -8.02 3.35 17.36
CA SER A 33 -8.22 2.19 16.49
C SER A 33 -9.25 2.48 15.39
N VAL A 34 -10.35 3.15 15.71
CA VAL A 34 -11.34 3.56 14.69
C VAL A 34 -10.72 4.52 13.67
N ILE A 35 -9.92 5.50 14.12
CA ILE A 35 -9.24 6.44 13.22
C ILE A 35 -8.20 5.73 12.35
N VAL A 36 -7.42 4.79 12.91
CA VAL A 36 -6.44 3.98 12.16
C VAL A 36 -7.12 3.23 11.02
N GLU A 37 -8.23 2.56 11.28
CA GLU A 37 -8.95 1.81 10.23
C GLU A 37 -9.51 2.73 9.14
N ARG A 38 -9.93 3.95 9.50
CA ARG A 38 -10.36 4.97 8.53
C ARG A 38 -9.18 5.50 7.70
N VAL A 39 -8.02 5.74 8.32
CA VAL A 39 -6.81 6.16 7.60
C VAL A 39 -6.36 5.05 6.64
N LYS A 40 -6.33 3.80 7.09
CA LYS A 40 -5.98 2.65 6.23
C LYS A 40 -6.95 2.47 5.07
N SER A 41 -8.26 2.54 5.32
CA SER A 41 -9.29 2.47 4.27
C SER A 41 -9.08 3.57 3.24
N LEU A 42 -8.88 4.80 3.70
CA LEU A 42 -8.62 5.94 2.83
C LEU A 42 -7.39 5.73 1.95
N LEU A 43 -6.27 5.34 2.56
CA LEU A 43 -5.01 5.10 1.87
C LEU A 43 -5.12 3.94 0.87
N SER A 44 -5.86 2.88 1.22
CA SER A 44 -6.15 1.78 0.31
C SER A 44 -6.96 2.24 -0.90
N ASP A 45 -7.98 3.07 -0.70
CA ASP A 45 -8.85 3.57 -1.79
C ASP A 45 -8.09 4.42 -2.80
N VAL A 46 -7.04 5.12 -2.36
CA VAL A 46 -6.16 5.90 -3.24
C VAL A 46 -4.94 5.12 -3.76
N GLY A 47 -4.75 3.86 -3.35
CA GLY A 47 -3.64 3.01 -3.79
C GLY A 47 -2.31 3.26 -3.07
N PHE A 48 -2.35 3.76 -1.83
CA PHE A 48 -1.20 4.23 -1.06
C PHE A 48 -1.15 3.64 0.37
N ALA A 49 -1.58 2.40 0.54
CA ALA A 49 -1.71 1.74 1.86
C ALA A 49 -0.41 1.74 2.70
N ASP A 50 0.76 1.75 2.07
CA ASP A 50 2.06 1.59 2.72
C ASP A 50 2.88 2.89 2.84
N VAL A 51 2.29 4.05 2.53
CA VAL A 51 3.04 5.32 2.41
C VAL A 51 3.28 6.01 3.76
N THR A 52 2.45 5.73 4.77
CA THR A 52 2.62 6.30 6.11
C THR A 52 2.20 5.29 7.17
N GLU A 53 2.81 5.39 8.35
CA GLU A 53 2.37 4.65 9.51
C GLU A 53 1.03 5.21 9.99
N ALA A 54 -0.05 4.45 9.79
CA ALA A 54 -1.38 4.86 10.22
C ALA A 54 -1.51 5.15 11.73
N PRO A 55 -0.84 4.43 12.67
CA PRO A 55 -1.03 4.68 14.10
C PRO A 55 -0.54 6.05 14.59
N PRO A 56 0.69 6.52 14.29
CA PRO A 56 1.13 7.87 14.68
C PRO A 56 0.24 8.98 14.11
N LEU A 57 -0.20 8.86 12.86
CA LEU A 57 -1.09 9.83 12.25
C LEU A 57 -2.49 9.83 12.90
N ALA A 58 -3.00 8.65 13.26
CA ALA A 58 -4.29 8.54 13.94
C ALA A 58 -4.28 9.17 15.34
N GLU A 59 -3.18 9.01 16.09
CA GLU A 59 -2.99 9.68 17.38
C GLU A 59 -2.98 11.21 17.22
N LEU A 60 -2.27 11.72 16.21
CA LEU A 60 -2.26 13.16 15.89
C LEU A 60 -3.67 13.69 15.59
N ILE A 61 -4.42 12.98 14.74
CA ILE A 61 -5.80 13.35 14.41
C ILE A 61 -6.68 13.30 15.68
N ALA A 62 -6.53 12.29 16.53
CA ALA A 62 -7.28 12.19 17.78
C ALA A 62 -7.00 13.38 18.71
N ASP A 63 -5.73 13.74 18.90
CA ASP A 63 -5.34 14.89 19.73
C ASP A 63 -5.86 16.21 19.18
N GLU A 64 -5.86 16.38 17.86
CA GLU A 64 -6.42 17.56 17.23
C GLU A 64 -7.94 17.67 17.44
N LEU A 65 -8.68 16.57 17.28
CA LEU A 65 -10.12 16.53 17.51
C LEU A 65 -10.47 16.82 18.97
N ILE A 66 -9.65 16.36 19.91
CA ILE A 66 -9.79 16.70 21.33
C ILE A 66 -9.50 18.20 21.55
N ALA A 67 -8.40 18.71 21.01
CA ALA A 67 -8.01 20.11 21.18
C ALA A 67 -9.08 21.07 20.60
N ALA A 68 -9.71 20.66 19.48
CA ALA A 68 -10.82 21.35 18.85
C ALA A 68 -12.16 21.19 19.58
N LYS A 69 -12.22 20.45 20.70
CA LYS A 69 -13.45 20.12 21.45
C LYS A 69 -14.50 19.38 20.63
N VAL A 70 -14.09 18.68 19.57
CA VAL A 70 -14.93 17.71 18.85
C VAL A 70 -15.12 16.45 19.69
N ILE A 71 -14.09 16.09 20.45
CA ILE A 71 -14.09 14.97 21.39
C ILE A 71 -13.95 15.54 22.80
N TYR A 72 -14.92 15.24 23.66
CA TYR A 72 -14.93 15.66 25.06
C TYR A 72 -14.26 14.62 25.94
N ARG A 73 -13.46 15.07 26.91
CA ARG A 73 -12.83 14.20 27.91
C ARG A 73 -13.65 14.19 29.20
N GLU A 74 -14.03 13.01 29.64
CA GLU A 74 -14.67 12.77 30.94
C GLU A 74 -13.75 11.86 31.77
N ALA A 75 -13.25 12.38 32.89
CA ALA A 75 -12.42 11.62 33.82
C ALA A 75 -13.30 11.07 34.94
N VAL A 76 -13.35 9.75 35.07
CA VAL A 76 -14.09 9.06 36.12
C VAL A 76 -13.10 8.48 37.12
N GLN A 77 -13.30 8.76 38.40
CA GLN A 77 -12.46 8.23 39.47
C GLN A 77 -12.39 6.69 39.37
N PHE A 78 -11.17 6.14 39.43
CA PHE A 78 -10.85 4.70 39.26
C PHE A 78 -11.07 4.11 37.87
N ALA A 79 -12.02 4.62 37.09
CA ALA A 79 -12.28 4.12 35.76
C ALA A 79 -11.42 4.81 34.69
N GLY A 80 -10.72 5.91 34.98
CA GLY A 80 -9.83 6.59 34.03
C GLY A 80 -10.58 7.54 33.09
N GLU A 81 -9.98 7.83 31.92
CA GLU A 81 -10.55 8.76 30.94
C GLU A 81 -11.44 8.05 29.92
N TYR A 82 -12.57 8.69 29.63
CA TYR A 82 -13.47 8.38 28.53
C TYR A 82 -13.60 9.56 27.58
N LEU A 83 -13.79 9.26 26.30
CA LEU A 83 -13.81 10.20 25.21
C LEU A 83 -15.16 10.10 24.49
N THR A 84 -15.87 11.22 24.41
CA THR A 84 -17.19 11.27 23.78
C THR A 84 -17.13 12.13 22.52
N PHE A 85 -17.38 11.52 21.37
CA PHE A 85 -17.42 12.19 20.07
C PHE A 85 -18.74 12.97 19.88
N ARG A 86 -18.65 14.19 19.35
CA ARG A 86 -19.82 15.02 19.02
C ARG A 86 -19.89 15.25 17.51
N ALA A 87 -20.80 14.56 16.82
CA ALA A 87 -20.88 14.60 15.37
C ALA A 87 -21.13 16.00 14.79
N GLN A 88 -21.95 16.81 15.48
CA GLN A 88 -22.20 18.20 15.07
C GLN A 88 -20.93 19.06 15.17
N ALA A 89 -20.20 18.97 16.29
CA ALA A 89 -18.95 19.71 16.48
C ALA A 89 -17.91 19.33 15.42
N TYR A 90 -17.89 18.07 14.98
CA TYR A 90 -17.01 17.64 13.90
C TYR A 90 -17.34 18.32 12.56
N GLN A 91 -18.63 18.51 12.22
CA GLN A 91 -19.00 19.24 10.98
C GLN A 91 -18.47 20.67 10.99
N GLU A 92 -18.67 21.37 12.11
CA GLU A 92 -18.22 22.75 12.29
C GLU A 92 -16.70 22.84 12.22
N TYR A 93 -16.00 21.95 12.92
CA TYR A 93 -14.55 21.81 12.88
C TYR A 93 -14.04 21.54 11.46
N ARG A 94 -14.60 20.54 10.77
CA ARG A 94 -14.23 20.15 9.41
C ARG A 94 -14.34 21.33 8.45
N ASN A 95 -15.48 22.02 8.45
CA ASN A 95 -15.71 23.15 7.56
C ASN A 95 -14.72 24.29 7.85
N LYS A 96 -14.47 24.58 9.13
CA LYS A 96 -13.50 25.61 9.54
C LYS A 96 -12.08 25.26 9.09
N VAL A 97 -11.64 24.03 9.35
CA VAL A 97 -10.28 23.58 9.01
C VAL A 97 -10.06 23.56 7.51
N LEU A 98 -10.97 22.96 6.74
CA LEU A 98 -10.81 22.86 5.29
C LEU A 98 -10.75 24.23 4.61
N VAL A 99 -11.55 25.19 5.05
CA VAL A 99 -11.51 26.57 4.51
C VAL A 99 -10.14 27.22 4.72
N GLN A 100 -9.47 26.93 5.84
CA GLN A 100 -8.18 27.51 6.20
C GLN A 100 -6.98 26.69 5.73
N ASP A 101 -7.20 25.46 5.25
CA ASP A 101 -6.14 24.52 4.91
C ASP A 101 -5.56 24.81 3.51
N PRO A 102 -4.27 25.17 3.38
CA PRO A 102 -3.65 25.46 2.10
C PRO A 102 -3.58 24.23 1.18
N ILE A 103 -3.45 23.02 1.72
CA ILE A 103 -3.40 21.77 0.95
C ILE A 103 -4.78 21.51 0.34
N TYR A 104 -5.85 21.70 1.11
CA TYR A 104 -7.22 21.57 0.60
C TYR A 104 -7.48 22.58 -0.52
N ASN A 105 -7.09 23.84 -0.31
CA ASN A 105 -7.26 24.90 -1.30
C ASN A 105 -6.47 24.63 -2.60
N ALA A 106 -5.26 24.08 -2.51
CA ALA A 106 -4.51 23.61 -3.66
C ALA A 106 -5.24 22.46 -4.38
N GLY A 107 -5.75 21.49 -3.62
CA GLY A 107 -6.56 20.38 -4.14
C GLY A 107 -7.83 20.84 -4.86
N GLN A 108 -8.55 21.83 -4.34
CA GLN A 108 -9.73 22.41 -5.00
C GLN A 108 -9.39 23.10 -6.32
N ARG A 109 -8.23 23.77 -6.40
CA ARG A 109 -7.77 24.46 -7.61
C ARG A 109 -7.30 23.49 -8.71
N ILE A 110 -6.57 22.44 -8.32
CA ILE A 110 -5.96 21.48 -9.25
C ILE A 110 -6.95 20.37 -9.64
N GLY A 111 -7.87 20.02 -8.73
CA GLY A 111 -8.91 19.01 -8.93
C GLY A 111 -8.47 17.61 -8.50
N ALA A 112 -9.16 16.60 -9.06
CA ALA A 112 -9.05 15.19 -8.63
C ALA A 112 -7.64 14.58 -8.73
N ARG A 113 -6.75 15.18 -9.53
CA ARG A 113 -5.38 14.70 -9.73
C ARG A 113 -4.40 15.12 -8.62
N PHE A 114 -4.74 16.12 -7.81
CA PHE A 114 -3.80 16.71 -6.86
C PHE A 114 -3.21 15.69 -5.88
N PHE A 115 -4.05 14.97 -5.15
CA PHE A 115 -3.58 14.00 -4.15
C PHE A 115 -2.84 12.80 -4.79
N PRO A 116 -3.34 12.17 -5.87
CA PRO A 116 -2.58 11.16 -6.59
C PRO A 116 -1.20 11.62 -7.03
N ASP A 117 -1.08 12.83 -7.59
CA ASP A 117 0.20 13.38 -8.07
C ASP A 117 1.15 13.63 -6.88
N VAL A 118 0.66 14.17 -5.75
CA VAL A 118 1.46 14.38 -4.53
C VAL A 118 1.99 13.06 -3.96
N PHE A 119 1.12 12.06 -3.80
CA PHE A 119 1.53 10.78 -3.23
C PHE A 119 2.50 10.03 -4.16
N THR A 120 2.28 10.11 -5.47
CA THR A 120 3.23 9.56 -6.47
C THR A 120 4.58 10.25 -6.35
N GLY A 121 4.60 11.59 -6.29
CA GLY A 121 5.83 12.36 -6.13
C GLY A 121 6.56 12.07 -4.82
N TYR A 122 5.83 11.91 -3.71
CA TYR A 122 6.41 11.54 -2.42
C TYR A 122 7.06 10.16 -2.49
N ILE A 123 6.37 9.15 -3.03
CA ILE A 123 6.96 7.82 -3.23
C ILE A 123 8.23 7.93 -4.05
N SER A 124 8.19 8.60 -5.21
CA SER A 124 9.39 8.80 -6.03
C SER A 124 10.54 9.42 -5.23
N SER A 125 10.29 10.44 -4.41
CA SER A 125 11.33 11.10 -3.60
C SER A 125 11.87 10.22 -2.47
N VAL A 126 11.04 9.43 -1.80
CA VAL A 126 11.48 8.50 -0.74
C VAL A 126 12.33 7.39 -1.35
N LEU A 127 11.95 6.95 -2.55
CA LEU A 127 12.70 5.97 -3.31
C LEU A 127 14.04 6.54 -3.79
N GLU A 128 14.05 7.74 -4.38
CA GLU A 128 15.26 8.41 -4.86
C GLU A 128 16.24 8.79 -3.72
N GLY A 129 15.73 9.04 -2.51
CA GLY A 129 16.55 9.37 -1.33
C GLY A 129 17.13 8.16 -0.58
N GLN A 130 16.78 6.93 -0.95
CA GLN A 130 17.31 5.70 -0.35
C GLN A 130 18.43 5.10 -1.22
N ASP A 131 19.59 5.75 -1.25
CA ASP A 131 20.78 5.31 -2.00
C ASP A 131 21.40 3.96 -1.52
N GLU A 132 20.83 3.25 -0.52
CA GLU A 132 21.34 1.95 -0.07
C GLU A 132 20.27 0.93 0.35
N ILE A 133 19.08 0.95 -0.27
CA ILE A 133 18.19 -0.22 -0.24
C ILE A 133 17.82 -0.58 -1.68
N PRO A 134 18.20 -1.78 -2.18
CA PRO A 134 17.94 -2.17 -3.56
C PRO A 134 16.44 -2.10 -3.83
N LEU A 135 16.10 -1.20 -4.72
CA LEU A 135 14.78 -0.63 -4.90
C LEU A 135 13.94 -1.52 -5.81
N MET A 136 13.58 -2.71 -5.34
CA MET A 136 12.60 -3.56 -6.04
C MET A 136 11.17 -3.03 -5.82
N GLY A 137 10.83 -1.88 -6.42
CA GLY A 137 9.53 -1.29 -6.12
C GLY A 137 9.05 -0.10 -6.94
N LEU A 138 9.71 0.28 -8.05
CA LEU A 138 9.05 1.11 -9.05
C LEU A 138 7.89 0.31 -9.63
N ALA A 139 6.69 0.47 -9.08
CA ALA A 139 5.47 -0.03 -9.70
C ALA A 139 5.40 0.64 -11.08
N PRO A 140 5.58 -0.11 -12.18
CA PRO A 140 5.39 0.45 -13.52
C PRO A 140 3.97 0.98 -13.57
N ALA A 141 3.75 2.12 -14.22
CA ALA A 141 2.42 2.69 -14.43
C ALA A 141 1.43 1.56 -14.74
N SER A 142 0.56 1.22 -13.80
CA SER A 142 -0.20 -0.05 -13.74
C SER A 142 -1.01 -0.35 -15.03
N GLY A 143 -1.31 0.71 -15.80
CA GLY A 143 -1.97 0.63 -17.11
C GLY A 143 -1.08 0.35 -18.32
N ARG A 144 0.26 0.27 -18.19
CA ARG A 144 1.17 -0.01 -19.31
C ARG A 144 0.90 -1.40 -19.87
N ILE A 145 0.77 -1.50 -21.19
CA ILE A 145 0.74 -2.78 -21.90
C ILE A 145 2.17 -3.08 -22.34
N VAL A 146 2.65 -4.29 -22.04
CA VAL A 146 3.92 -4.82 -22.53
C VAL A 146 3.63 -5.88 -23.56
N THR A 147 4.44 -5.89 -24.61
CA THR A 147 4.41 -6.93 -25.64
C THR A 147 5.80 -7.55 -25.74
N PHE A 148 5.87 -8.88 -25.66
CA PHE A 148 7.08 -9.65 -25.85
C PHE A 148 7.16 -10.19 -27.29
N SER A 149 8.37 -10.24 -27.82
CA SER A 149 8.69 -10.99 -29.03
C SER A 149 8.70 -12.50 -28.76
N ASP A 150 8.58 -13.31 -29.80
CA ASP A 150 8.59 -14.79 -29.70
C ASP A 150 9.83 -15.33 -28.97
N ASN A 151 10.99 -14.70 -29.20
CA ASN A 151 12.24 -15.07 -28.54
C ASN A 151 12.21 -14.76 -27.04
N GLN A 152 11.68 -13.59 -26.66
CA GLN A 152 11.53 -13.20 -25.25
C GLN A 152 10.51 -14.12 -24.56
N MET A 153 9.39 -14.43 -25.21
CA MET A 153 8.37 -15.34 -24.68
C MET A 153 8.96 -16.73 -24.44
N SER A 154 9.67 -17.30 -25.42
CA SER A 154 10.25 -18.63 -25.29
C SER A 154 11.28 -18.72 -24.17
N GLU A 155 12.13 -17.70 -24.01
CA GLU A 155 13.14 -17.67 -22.95
C GLU A 155 12.49 -17.54 -21.56
N LEU A 156 11.55 -16.60 -21.41
CA LEU A 156 10.85 -16.39 -20.15
C LEU A 156 9.94 -17.57 -19.77
N ASP A 157 9.30 -18.24 -20.73
CA ASP A 157 8.51 -19.46 -20.51
C ASP A 157 9.37 -20.59 -19.93
N LYS A 158 10.57 -20.76 -20.47
CA LYS A 158 11.55 -21.74 -19.99
C LYS A 158 12.00 -21.42 -18.56
N GLN A 159 12.47 -20.20 -18.31
CA GLN A 159 12.93 -19.77 -16.99
C GLN A 159 11.81 -19.87 -15.94
N THR A 160 10.58 -19.49 -16.30
CA THR A 160 9.43 -19.61 -15.40
C THR A 160 9.11 -21.07 -15.09
N SER A 161 9.24 -21.97 -16.08
CA SER A 161 9.04 -23.40 -15.88
C SER A 161 10.09 -24.00 -14.94
N GLU A 162 11.36 -23.59 -15.04
CA GLU A 162 12.42 -24.00 -14.13
C GLU A 162 12.12 -23.61 -12.67
N VAL A 163 11.63 -22.38 -12.44
CA VAL A 163 11.20 -21.95 -11.09
C VAL A 163 10.01 -22.79 -10.61
N ILE A 164 8.99 -23.02 -11.45
CA ILE A 164 7.81 -23.83 -11.10
C ILE A 164 8.24 -25.25 -10.70
N ASP A 165 9.13 -25.87 -11.46
CA ASP A 165 9.61 -27.22 -11.19
C ASP A 165 10.42 -27.28 -9.88
N ALA A 166 11.25 -26.27 -9.61
CA ALA A 166 11.97 -26.14 -8.35
C ALA A 166 11.03 -25.99 -7.14
N VAL A 167 10.01 -25.13 -7.23
CA VAL A 167 8.97 -24.95 -6.21
C VAL A 167 8.15 -26.23 -6.03
N ALA A 168 7.85 -26.94 -7.12
CA ALA A 168 7.14 -28.22 -7.08
C ALA A 168 7.99 -29.34 -6.46
N ALA A 169 9.32 -29.30 -6.56
CA ALA A 169 10.18 -30.30 -5.90
C ALA A 169 10.29 -30.10 -4.38
N GLN A 170 9.98 -28.90 -3.86
CA GLN A 170 10.05 -28.63 -2.43
C GLN A 170 8.83 -29.17 -1.67
N ASN A 171 9.07 -30.02 -0.68
CA ASN A 171 8.00 -30.63 0.13
C ASN A 171 7.38 -29.67 1.15
N GLN A 172 8.10 -28.61 1.56
CA GLN A 172 7.62 -27.67 2.58
C GLN A 172 7.99 -26.24 2.18
N ILE A 173 7.05 -25.53 1.55
CA ILE A 173 7.18 -24.10 1.31
C ILE A 173 6.47 -23.32 2.41
N GLY A 174 7.23 -22.54 3.19
CA GLY A 174 6.76 -21.64 4.23
C GLY A 174 6.17 -22.29 5.48
N GLY A 175 6.07 -23.61 5.57
CA GLY A 175 5.49 -24.30 6.74
C GLY A 175 3.98 -24.07 6.93
N VAL A 176 3.33 -23.42 5.95
CA VAL A 176 1.90 -23.10 5.96
C VAL A 176 1.19 -24.01 4.96
N ALA A 177 0.15 -24.72 5.42
CA ALA A 177 -0.65 -25.57 4.55
C ALA A 177 -1.30 -24.74 3.43
N GLY A 178 -1.17 -25.18 2.17
CA GLY A 178 -1.77 -24.52 1.01
C GLY A 178 -0.94 -23.40 0.38
N LEU A 179 0.12 -22.92 1.04
CA LEU A 179 0.93 -21.80 0.51
C LEU A 179 1.71 -22.20 -0.75
N ARG A 180 2.23 -23.43 -0.79
CA ARG A 180 2.92 -23.97 -1.97
C ARG A 180 1.99 -24.00 -3.18
N GLU A 181 0.78 -24.48 -2.98
CA GLU A 181 -0.23 -24.60 -4.02
C GLU A 181 -0.66 -23.22 -4.53
N LEU A 182 -0.78 -22.23 -3.63
CA LEU A 182 -1.04 -20.84 -3.99
C LEU A 182 0.08 -20.26 -4.85
N ILE A 183 1.34 -20.40 -4.41
CA ILE A 183 2.52 -19.92 -5.16
C ILE A 183 2.60 -20.60 -6.52
N LEU A 184 2.43 -21.92 -6.60
CA LEU A 184 2.42 -22.65 -7.86
C LEU A 184 1.28 -22.19 -8.79
N GLY A 185 0.10 -21.90 -8.25
CA GLY A 185 -1.02 -21.35 -9.01
C GLY A 185 -0.70 -19.98 -9.61
N GLN A 186 -0.12 -19.09 -8.80
CA GLN A 186 0.32 -17.77 -9.22
C GLN A 186 1.40 -17.84 -10.32
N LEU A 187 2.47 -18.62 -10.10
CA LEU A 187 3.55 -18.78 -11.07
C LEU A 187 3.04 -19.34 -12.42
N LYS A 188 2.14 -20.33 -12.38
CA LYS A 188 1.51 -20.89 -13.59
C LYS A 188 0.67 -19.84 -14.32
N ALA A 189 -0.13 -19.05 -13.59
CA ALA A 189 -0.90 -17.96 -14.19
C ALA A 189 0.01 -16.91 -14.84
N GLY A 190 1.10 -16.53 -14.16
CA GLY A 190 2.12 -15.63 -14.70
C GLY A 190 2.77 -16.16 -15.99
N ARG A 191 3.05 -17.47 -16.05
CA ARG A 191 3.57 -18.12 -17.25
C ARG A 191 2.59 -18.05 -18.42
N GLU A 192 1.30 -18.24 -18.19
CA GLU A 192 0.29 -18.11 -19.25
C GLU A 192 0.17 -16.66 -19.74
N LEU A 193 0.40 -15.65 -18.88
CA LEU A 193 0.53 -14.26 -19.34
C LEU A 193 1.75 -14.06 -20.25
N ILE A 194 2.91 -14.63 -19.89
CA ILE A 194 4.12 -14.59 -20.73
C ILE A 194 3.84 -15.23 -22.10
N ARG A 195 3.17 -16.38 -22.14
CA ARG A 195 2.79 -17.09 -23.38
C ARG A 195 1.80 -16.33 -24.25
N ALA A 196 0.92 -15.53 -23.64
CA ALA A 196 0.01 -14.68 -24.37
C ALA A 196 0.74 -13.53 -25.11
N GLY A 197 1.95 -13.19 -24.69
CA GLY A 197 2.83 -12.24 -25.37
C GLY A 197 2.45 -10.77 -25.25
N SER A 198 1.20 -10.44 -24.92
CA SER A 198 0.77 -9.06 -24.65
C SER A 198 -0.17 -8.99 -23.45
N PHE A 199 0.18 -8.15 -22.48
CA PHE A 199 -0.57 -8.03 -21.22
C PHE A 199 -0.32 -6.68 -20.53
N ARG A 200 -1.19 -6.32 -19.58
CA ARG A 200 -0.97 -5.17 -18.69
C ARG A 200 0.02 -5.55 -17.59
N VAL A 201 0.99 -4.68 -17.31
CA VAL A 201 2.07 -5.01 -16.35
C VAL A 201 1.55 -5.33 -14.96
N TYR A 202 0.46 -4.69 -14.53
CA TYR A 202 -0.20 -5.00 -13.26
C TYR A 202 -0.53 -6.50 -13.09
N PHE A 203 -1.00 -7.17 -14.14
CA PHE A 203 -1.33 -8.60 -14.04
C PHE A 203 -0.06 -9.43 -13.80
N LEU A 204 1.02 -9.14 -14.52
CA LEU A 204 2.30 -9.80 -14.32
C LEU A 204 2.86 -9.55 -12.90
N GLN A 205 2.69 -8.33 -12.39
CA GLN A 205 3.12 -7.98 -11.04
C GLN A 205 2.38 -8.80 -9.98
N LEU A 206 1.05 -8.88 -10.10
CA LEU A 206 0.18 -9.60 -9.17
C LEU A 206 0.37 -11.12 -9.24
N THR A 207 0.54 -11.69 -10.44
CA THR A 207 0.60 -13.15 -10.59
C THR A 207 2.01 -13.73 -10.51
N LEU A 208 3.05 -12.97 -10.89
CA LEU A 208 4.39 -13.52 -11.04
C LEU A 208 5.40 -12.81 -10.12
N ILE A 209 5.53 -11.49 -10.23
CA ILE A 209 6.60 -10.75 -9.55
C ILE A 209 6.50 -10.88 -8.03
N GLN A 210 5.31 -10.70 -7.44
CA GLN A 210 5.13 -10.82 -5.98
C GLN A 210 5.51 -12.21 -5.45
N SER A 211 5.12 -13.28 -6.16
CA SER A 211 5.46 -14.65 -5.78
C SER A 211 6.96 -14.91 -5.89
N LEU A 212 7.61 -14.37 -6.93
CA LEU A 212 9.07 -14.47 -7.07
C LEU A 212 9.80 -13.69 -5.98
N GLN A 213 9.36 -12.48 -5.63
CA GLN A 213 9.95 -11.68 -4.55
C GLN A 213 9.85 -12.40 -3.20
N TYR A 214 8.69 -13.01 -2.93
CA TYR A 214 8.52 -13.86 -1.76
C TYR A 214 9.52 -15.01 -1.75
N LEU A 215 9.69 -15.70 -2.89
CA LEU A 215 10.65 -16.80 -3.00
C LEU A 215 12.09 -16.34 -2.78
N VAL A 216 12.50 -15.20 -3.36
CA VAL A 216 13.83 -14.62 -3.13
C VAL A 216 14.05 -14.32 -1.65
N ALA A 217 13.13 -13.59 -1.02
CA ALA A 217 13.26 -13.17 0.38
C ALA A 217 13.27 -14.35 1.34
N ARG A 218 12.44 -15.38 1.08
CA ARG A 218 12.30 -16.53 1.99
C ARG A 218 13.37 -17.59 1.77
N TYR A 219 13.86 -17.75 0.55
CA TYR A 219 14.73 -18.84 0.11
C TYR A 219 16.06 -18.36 -0.47
N GLU A 220 16.55 -17.21 -0.01
CA GLU A 220 17.77 -16.57 -0.50
C GLU A 220 18.98 -17.52 -0.63
N LYS A 221 19.10 -18.48 0.30
CA LYS A 221 20.21 -19.45 0.37
C LYS A 221 19.94 -20.76 -0.37
N GLU A 222 18.79 -20.90 -1.02
CA GLU A 222 18.39 -22.10 -1.73
C GLU A 222 18.32 -21.84 -3.24
N VAL A 223 18.37 -22.93 -4.02
CA VAL A 223 18.35 -22.87 -5.49
C VAL A 223 17.10 -22.13 -6.00
N VAL A 224 15.94 -22.32 -5.35
CA VAL A 224 14.69 -21.67 -5.75
C VAL A 224 14.74 -20.15 -5.62
N GLY A 225 15.39 -19.63 -4.58
CA GLY A 225 15.58 -18.18 -4.40
C GLY A 225 16.48 -17.60 -5.49
N GLY A 226 17.58 -18.29 -5.81
CA GLY A 226 18.48 -17.90 -6.90
C GLY A 226 17.79 -17.87 -8.26
N LEU A 227 17.01 -18.91 -8.59
CA LEU A 227 16.23 -18.97 -9.83
C LEU A 227 15.17 -17.85 -9.89
N ALA A 228 14.48 -17.59 -8.77
CA ALA A 228 13.48 -16.52 -8.70
C ALA A 228 14.11 -15.13 -8.90
N ALA A 229 15.28 -14.86 -8.30
CA ALA A 229 16.00 -13.60 -8.48
C ALA A 229 16.45 -13.40 -9.93
N ALA A 230 16.98 -14.45 -10.57
CA ALA A 230 17.38 -14.42 -11.97
C ALA A 230 16.18 -14.13 -12.89
N LEU A 231 15.02 -14.75 -12.63
CA LEU A 231 13.81 -14.51 -13.39
C LEU A 231 13.26 -13.08 -13.19
N ILE A 232 13.29 -12.53 -11.97
CA ILE A 232 12.94 -11.13 -11.73
C ILE A 232 13.83 -10.21 -12.57
N ALA A 233 15.14 -10.40 -12.52
CA ALA A 233 16.09 -9.57 -13.28
C ALA A 233 15.84 -9.66 -14.79
N ALA A 234 15.57 -10.88 -15.31
CA ALA A 234 15.21 -11.08 -16.71
C ALA A 234 13.91 -10.35 -17.07
N LEU A 235 12.86 -10.47 -16.25
CA LEU A 235 11.58 -9.79 -16.47
C LEU A 235 11.75 -8.27 -16.47
N MET A 236 12.42 -7.69 -15.46
CA MET A 236 12.67 -6.26 -15.32
C MET A 236 13.36 -5.69 -16.57
N LYS A 237 14.40 -6.38 -17.04
CA LYS A 237 15.11 -6.04 -18.28
C LYS A 237 14.18 -5.99 -19.49
N GLN A 238 13.26 -6.96 -19.64
CA GLN A 238 12.37 -7.00 -20.81
C GLN A 238 11.20 -5.99 -20.72
N ILE A 239 10.73 -5.66 -19.53
CA ILE A 239 9.67 -4.65 -19.35
C ILE A 239 10.21 -3.21 -19.37
N GLY A 240 11.54 -3.03 -19.40
CA GLY A 240 12.20 -1.74 -19.42
C GLY A 240 12.02 -0.99 -18.10
N ILE A 241 12.15 -1.71 -16.99
CA ILE A 241 12.35 -1.16 -15.66
C ILE A 241 13.79 -1.52 -15.33
N ASP A 242 14.68 -0.52 -15.32
CA ASP A 242 16.08 -0.77 -14.99
C ASP A 242 16.16 -1.36 -13.56
N ALA A 243 16.94 -2.45 -13.43
CA ALA A 243 17.09 -3.25 -12.22
C ALA A 243 18.23 -2.77 -11.33
#